data_AF-A0A392VXM8-F1
#
_entry.id   AF-A0A392VXM8-F1
#
_cell.length_a   1.000
_cell.length_b   1.000
_cell.length_c   1.000
_cell.angle_alpha   90.00
_cell.angle_beta   90.00
_cell.angle_gamma   90.00
#
_symmetry.space_group_name_H-M   'P 1'
#
loop_
_entity.id
_entity.type
_entity.pdbx_description
1 polymer ?
#
loop_
_entity_poly.entity_id
_entity_poly.type
_entity_poly.pdbx_seq_one_letter_code
_entity_poly.pdbx_strand_id
1 'polypeptide(L)' 'MLNAFQYYGNVVEVVIPAKRNRGGKRFGFARFDRVSEA' A
#
# COMPACT_ATOMS: atom_id res chain seq x y z
N MET A 1 13.58 7.85 -3.75
CA MET A 1 12.65 6.91 -3.08
C MET A 1 11.87 6.20 -4.19
N LEU A 2 11.93 4.87 -4.27
CA LEU A 2 11.29 4.12 -5.37
C LEU A 2 9.77 4.18 -5.19
N ASN A 3 9.04 4.83 -6.09
CA ASN A 3 7.57 4.81 -6.06
C ASN A 3 7.07 3.53 -6.72
N ALA A 4 7.07 2.43 -5.96
CA ALA A 4 6.65 1.11 -6.43
C ALA A 4 5.21 1.08 -6.99
N PHE A 5 4.40 2.09 -6.67
CA PHE A 5 3.00 2.16 -7.05
C PHE A 5 2.72 3.11 -8.22
N GLN A 6 3.74 3.72 -8.83
CA GLN A 6 3.57 4.76 -9.85
C GLN A 6 2.75 4.33 -11.09
N TYR A 7 2.69 3.03 -11.37
CA TYR A 7 1.94 2.47 -12.49
C TYR A 7 0.49 2.07 -12.14
N TYR A 8 0.13 2.06 -10.86
CA TYR A 8 -1.18 1.62 -10.37
C TYR A 8 -2.16 2.78 -10.14
N GLY A 9 -1.71 4.01 -10.35
CA GLY A 9 -2.48 5.23 -10.14
C GLY A 9 -1.98 6.07 -8.96
N ASN A 10 -2.72 7.11 -8.63
CA ASN A 10 -2.34 8.03 -7.57
C ASN A 10 -2.60 7.41 -6.19
N VAL A 11 -1.52 7.08 -5.49
CA VAL A 11 -1.55 6.64 -4.09
C VAL A 11 -1.81 7.85 -3.20
N VAL A 12 -2.87 7.77 -2.39
CA VAL A 12 -3.21 8.79 -1.39
C VAL A 12 -2.51 8.47 -0.07
N GLU A 13 -2.39 7.19 0.27
CA GLU A 13 -1.91 6.78 1.58
C GLU A 13 -1.25 5.40 1.52
N VAL A 14 -0.11 5.26 2.20
CA VAL A 14 0.57 3.98 2.40
C VAL A 14 0.76 3.76 3.89
N VAL A 15 0.22 2.65 4.41
CA VAL A 15 0.37 2.25 5.80
C VAL A 15 1.11 0.92 5.85
N ILE A 16 2.31 0.93 6.43
CA ILE A 16 3.07 -0.27 6.77
C ILE A 16 3.10 -0.35 8.30
N PRO A 17 2.31 -1.24 8.94
CA PRO A 17 2.34 -1.40 10.37
C PRO A 17 3.73 -1.80 10.85
N ALA A 18 4.20 -1.12 11.89
CA ALA A 18 5.48 -1.47 12.53
C ALA A 18 5.43 -2.88 13.18
N LYS A 19 4.24 -3.28 13.64
CA LYS A 19 4.00 -4.57 14.29
C LYS A 19 3.94 -5.70 13.24
N ARG A 20 4.68 -6.78 13.51
CA ARG A 20 4.63 -8.02 12.71
C ARG A 20 3.39 -8.84 13.06
N ASN A 21 2.83 -9.54 12.08
CA ASN A 21 1.76 -10.51 12.35
C ASN A 21 2.30 -11.72 13.15
N ARG A 22 1.42 -12.63 13.56
CA ARG A 22 1.77 -13.84 14.33
C ARG A 22 2.81 -14.74 13.63
N GLY A 23 2.91 -14.66 12.30
CA GLY A 23 3.90 -15.40 11.49
C GLY A 23 5.16 -14.61 11.15
N GLY A 24 5.41 -13.45 11.78
CA GLY A 24 6.59 -12.63 11.54
C GLY A 24 6.58 -11.83 10.23
N LYS A 25 5.49 -11.87 9.47
CA LYS A 25 5.31 -11.12 8.21
C LYS A 25 4.84 -9.70 8.48
N ARG A 26 5.26 -8.77 7.61
CA ARG A 26 4.74 -7.40 7.54
C ARG A 26 3.91 -7.27 6.28
N PHE A 27 2.77 -6.60 6.39
CA PHE A 27 1.94 -6.27 5.26
C PHE A 27 1.90 -4.75 5.12
N GLY A 28 1.84 -4.27 3.88
CA GLY A 28 1.60 -2.86 3.59
C GLY A 28 0.24 -2.72 2.94
N PHE A 29 -0.47 -1.67 3.29
CA PHE A 29 -1.74 -1.30 2.66
C PHE A 29 -1.53 0.01 1.92
N ALA A 30 -1.99 0.08 0.67
CA ALA A 30 -1.98 1.30 -0.12
C ALA A 30 -3.41 1.66 -0.51
N ARG A 31 -3.81 2.90 -0.27
CA ARG A 31 -5.10 3.44 -0.70
C ARG A 31 -4.87 4.34 -1.91
N PHE A 32 -5.66 4.12 -2.96
CA PHE A 32 -5.63 4.89 -4.21
C PHE A 32 -6.83 5.85 -4.25
N ASP A 33 -6.64 7.02 -4.86
CA ASP A 33 -7.67 8.08 -4.94
C ASP A 33 -8.84 7.69 -5.86
N ARG A 34 -8.53 6.91 -6.89
CA ARG A 34 -9.46 6.52 -7.95
C ARG A 34 -9.26 5.05 -8.26
N VAL A 35 -10.03 4.20 -7.61
CA VAL A 35 -10.30 2.86 -8.16
C VAL A 35 -11.30 3.09 -9.29
N SER A 36 -10.82 3.14 -10.54
CA SER A 36 -11.73 2.93 -11.67
C SER A 36 -12.44 1.62 -11.39
N GLU A 37 -13.78 1.66 -11.34
CA GLU A 37 -14.61 0.55 -10.85
C GLU A 37 -14.25 -0.79 -11.51
N ALA A 38 -14.30 -1.83 -10.68
CA ALA A 38 -13.84 -3.19 -10.94
C ALA A 38 -14.58 -3.91 -12.07
#